data_AF-A0A7X9Q8W1-F1
#
_entry.id   AF-A0A7X9Q8W1-F1
#
_cell.length_a   1.000
_cell.length_b   1.000
_cell.length_c   1.000
_cell.angle_alpha   90.00
_cell.angle_beta   90.00
_cell.angle_gamma   90.00
#
_symmetry.space_group_name_H-M   'P 1'
#
loop_
_entity.id
_entity.type
_entity.pdbx_description
1 polymer ?
#
loop_
_entity_poly.entity_id
_entity_poly.type
_entity_poly.pdbx_seq_one_letter_code
_entity_poly.pdbx_strand_id
1 'polypeptide(L)'
;MSKFIIRRLALAIVIVLLGSLTVYTVIRSLPTSYVEAVARQNSTQPGSKSYREILKELNEKYNMNSDIFTGFVGWLGSAIKGDFGNSWIYNKPVTEKFSEVIWYSVVLNIVTFFLQFIIAIPLGILAA
;
A
#
# COMPACT_ATOMS: atom_id res chain seq x y z
N MET A 1 4.00 -17.46 26.65
CA MET A 1 4.42 -16.40 25.72
C MET A 1 4.30 -16.80 24.25
N SER A 2 4.83 -17.94 23.78
CA SER A 2 4.77 -18.32 22.35
C SER A 2 3.35 -18.41 21.77
N LYS A 3 2.38 -18.99 22.50
CA LYS A 3 0.96 -19.02 22.07
C LYS A 3 0.37 -17.61 21.86
N PHE A 4 0.77 -16.66 22.70
CA PHE A 4 0.33 -15.27 22.60
C PHE A 4 0.96 -14.57 21.39
N ILE A 5 2.26 -14.75 21.18
CA ILE A 5 2.99 -14.17 20.03
C ILE A 5 2.40 -14.68 18.71
N ILE A 6 2.18 -16.00 18.59
CA ILE A 6 1.60 -16.62 17.38
C ILE A 6 0.21 -16.05 17.11
N ARG A 7 -0.66 -15.97 18.13
CA ARG A 7 -1.99 -15.39 18.00
C ARG A 7 -1.93 -13.94 17.52
N ARG A 8 -1.00 -13.14 18.05
CA ARG A 8 -0.84 -11.73 17.67
C ARG A 8 -0.33 -11.56 16.24
N LEU A 9 0.64 -12.38 15.82
CA LEU A 9 1.15 -12.37 14.45
C LEU A 9 0.08 -12.79 13.45
N ALA A 10 -0.72 -13.81 13.76
CA ALA A 10 -1.84 -14.22 12.92
C ALA A 10 -2.86 -13.09 12.75
N LEU A 11 -3.23 -12.41 13.84
CA LEU A 11 -4.12 -11.24 13.78
C LEU A 11 -3.51 -10.10 12.96
N ALA A 12 -2.22 -9.80 13.13
CA ALA A 12 -1.54 -8.77 12.35
C ALA A 12 -1.58 -9.05 10.84
N ILE A 13 -1.33 -10.30 10.44
CA ILE A 13 -1.42 -10.72 9.04
C ILE A 13 -2.84 -10.54 8.50
N VAL A 14 -3.85 -10.98 9.26
CA VAL A 14 -5.26 -10.82 8.85
C VAL A 14 -5.63 -9.35 8.69
N ILE A 15 -5.21 -8.48 9.62
CA ILE A 15 -5.48 -7.03 9.55
C ILE A 15 -4.82 -6.43 8.29
N VAL A 16 -3.56 -6.76 8.01
CA VAL A 16 -2.84 -6.25 6.83
C VAL A 16 -3.49 -6.75 5.54
N LEU A 17 -3.89 -8.02 5.48
CA LEU A 17 -4.56 -8.59 4.31
C LEU A 17 -5.92 -7.94 4.06
N LEU A 18 -6.76 -7.81 5.10
CA LEU A 18 -8.07 -7.18 4.96
C LEU A 18 -7.95 -5.69 4.65
N GLY A 19 -7.01 -4.98 5.29
CA GLY A 19 -6.74 -3.58 5.03
C GLY A 19 -6.25 -3.34 3.60
N SER A 20 -5.29 -4.14 3.13
CA SER A 20 -4.79 -4.03 1.76
C SER A 20 -5.86 -4.40 0.72
N LEU A 21 -6.67 -5.44 0.96
CA LEU A 21 -7.80 -5.79 0.12
C LEU A 21 -8.84 -4.67 0.05
N THR A 22 -9.12 -4.02 1.18
CA THR A 22 -10.06 -2.89 1.26
C THR A 22 -9.55 -1.73 0.41
N VAL A 23 -8.29 -1.32 0.61
CA VAL A 23 -7.67 -0.23 -0.16
C VAL A 23 -7.63 -0.57 -1.65
N TYR A 24 -7.25 -1.80 -2.00
CA TYR A 24 -7.22 -2.29 -3.38
C TYR A 24 -8.60 -2.21 -4.04
N THR A 25 -9.63 -2.68 -3.34
CA THR A 25 -11.02 -2.67 -3.82
C THR A 25 -11.51 -1.24 -4.03
N VAL A 26 -11.25 -0.35 -3.07
CA VAL A 26 -11.64 1.07 -3.16
C VAL A 26 -10.98 1.72 -4.37
N ILE A 27 -9.66 1.57 -4.54
CA ILE A 27 -8.92 2.16 -5.67
C ILE A 27 -9.44 1.62 -7.00
N ARG A 28 -9.73 0.32 -7.09
CA ARG A 28 -10.21 -0.32 -8.33
C ARG A 28 -11.68 -0.04 -8.64
N SER A 29 -12.46 0.39 -7.65
CA SER A 29 -13.85 0.79 -7.81
C SER A 29 -14.01 2.27 -8.18
N LEU A 30 -12.90 3.04 -8.24
CA LEU A 30 -12.95 4.44 -8.64
C LEU A 30 -13.38 4.56 -10.12
N PRO A 31 -14.30 5.48 -10.45
CA PRO A 31 -14.84 5.62 -11.81
C PRO A 31 -13.80 6.09 -12.82
N THR A 32 -12.77 6.81 -12.37
CA THR A 32 -11.59 7.13 -13.16
C THR A 32 -10.53 6.06 -12.91
N SER A 33 -10.43 5.09 -13.82
CA SER A 33 -9.31 4.15 -13.79
C SER A 33 -8.01 4.93 -13.95
N TYR A 34 -7.14 4.87 -12.95
CA TYR A 34 -5.86 5.59 -12.97
C TYR A 34 -4.99 5.15 -14.16
N VAL A 35 -5.15 3.89 -14.62
CA VAL A 35 -4.49 3.38 -15.83
C VAL A 35 -4.93 4.15 -17.08
N GLU A 36 -6.19 4.58 -17.18
CA GLU A 36 -6.64 5.44 -18.26
C GLU A 36 -6.02 6.85 -18.18
N ALA A 37 -5.88 7.40 -16.97
CA ALA A 37 -5.24 8.69 -16.77
C ALA A 37 -3.76 8.66 -17.19
N VAL A 38 -3.03 7.62 -16.79
CA VAL A 38 -1.63 7.41 -17.18
C VAL A 38 -1.50 7.13 -18.66
N ALA A 39 -2.38 6.30 -19.24
CA ALA A 39 -2.37 6.04 -20.67
C ALA A 39 -2.60 7.32 -21.49
N ARG A 40 -3.55 8.17 -21.06
CA ARG A 40 -3.79 9.49 -21.70
C ARG A 40 -2.53 10.36 -21.65
N GLN A 41 -1.94 10.53 -20.47
CA GLN A 41 -0.73 11.34 -20.28
C GLN A 41 0.48 10.80 -21.07
N ASN A 42 0.65 9.49 -21.15
CA ASN A 42 1.75 8.89 -21.90
C ASN A 42 1.54 8.98 -23.41
N SER A 43 0.30 8.87 -23.88
CA SER A 43 -0.03 8.99 -25.32
C SER A 43 0.08 10.41 -25.88
N THR A 44 0.13 11.44 -25.02
CA THR A 44 0.35 12.83 -25.45
C THR A 44 1.82 13.20 -25.64
N GLN A 45 2.76 12.31 -25.30
CA GLN A 45 4.19 12.57 -25.46
C GLN A 45 4.64 12.38 -26.92
N PRO A 46 5.51 13.25 -27.48
CA PRO A 46 6.01 13.10 -28.85
C PRO A 46 6.73 11.76 -29.05
N GLY A 47 6.30 10.96 -30.03
CA GLY A 47 6.88 9.64 -30.32
C GLY A 47 6.36 8.48 -29.46
N SER A 48 5.29 8.69 -28.69
CA SER A 48 4.67 7.64 -27.86
C SER A 48 3.72 6.73 -28.65
N LYS A 49 3.51 5.51 -28.13
CA LYS A 49 2.53 4.53 -28.66
C LYS A 49 1.10 5.10 -28.58
N SER A 50 0.17 4.52 -29.34
CA SER A 50 -1.23 4.93 -29.29
C SER A 50 -1.82 4.73 -27.90
N TYR A 51 -2.74 5.62 -27.48
CA TYR A 51 -3.48 5.51 -26.22
C TYR A 51 -4.00 4.09 -25.95
N ARG A 52 -4.57 3.43 -26.99
CA ARG A 52 -5.13 2.07 -26.85
C ARG A 52 -4.07 1.02 -26.58
N GLU A 53 -2.88 1.17 -27.16
CA GLU A 53 -1.77 0.24 -26.98
C GLU A 53 -1.19 0.36 -25.57
N ILE A 54 -0.97 1.59 -25.10
CA ILE A 54 -0.49 1.85 -23.74
C ILE A 54 -1.51 1.38 -22.71
N LEU A 55 -2.80 1.63 -22.94
CA LEU A 55 -3.87 1.18 -22.06
C LEU A 55 -3.95 -0.34 -21.99
N LYS A 56 -3.81 -1.05 -23.11
CA LYS A 56 -3.77 -2.52 -23.14
C LYS A 56 -2.55 -3.06 -22.38
N GLU A 57 -1.37 -2.49 -22.62
CA GLU A 57 -0.12 -2.88 -21.97
C GLU A 57 -0.19 -2.67 -20.44
N LEU A 58 -0.73 -1.53 -19.99
CA LEU A 58 -0.91 -1.26 -18.57
C LEU A 58 -1.98 -2.16 -17.94
N ASN A 59 -3.07 -2.44 -18.65
CA ASN A 59 -4.11 -3.34 -18.14
C ASN A 59 -3.61 -4.78 -17.99
N GLU A 60 -2.80 -5.26 -18.92
CA GLU A 60 -2.13 -6.57 -18.80
C GLU A 60 -1.11 -6.56 -17.67
N LYS A 61 -0.26 -5.53 -17.59
CA LYS A 61 0.78 -5.40 -16.56
C LYS A 61 0.22 -5.39 -15.14
N TYR A 62 -0.88 -4.68 -14.90
CA TYR A 62 -1.50 -4.57 -13.57
C TYR A 62 -2.64 -5.56 -13.34
N ASN A 63 -2.85 -6.52 -14.25
CA ASN A 63 -4.00 -7.43 -14.23
C ASN A 63 -5.32 -6.67 -13.98
N MET A 64 -5.53 -5.56 -14.66
CA MET A 64 -6.74 -4.74 -14.53
C MET A 64 -7.97 -5.33 -15.23
N ASN A 65 -7.77 -6.34 -16.07
CA ASN A 65 -8.86 -7.02 -16.79
C ASN A 65 -9.53 -8.16 -15.99
N SER A 66 -8.99 -8.56 -14.85
CA SER A 66 -9.54 -9.66 -14.03
C SER A 66 -10.49 -9.16 -12.93
N ASP A 67 -11.24 -10.06 -12.32
CA ASP A 67 -12.04 -9.74 -11.13
C ASP A 67 -11.17 -9.22 -9.99
N ILE A 68 -11.75 -8.40 -9.10
CA ILE A 68 -11.04 -7.73 -7.99
C ILE A 68 -10.25 -8.73 -7.15
N PHE A 69 -10.83 -9.89 -6.84
CA PHE A 69 -10.18 -10.92 -6.05
C PHE A 69 -8.96 -11.53 -6.76
N THR A 70 -9.12 -11.92 -8.03
CA THR A 70 -8.03 -12.49 -8.84
C THR A 70 -6.90 -11.48 -9.05
N GLY A 71 -7.24 -10.22 -9.31
CA GLY A 71 -6.28 -9.12 -9.41
C GLY A 71 -5.53 -8.86 -8.10
N PHE A 72 -6.23 -8.92 -6.96
CA PHE A 72 -5.62 -8.77 -5.64
C PHE A 72 -4.65 -9.91 -5.32
N VAL A 73 -5.02 -11.16 -5.59
CA VAL A 73 -4.12 -12.32 -5.38
C VAL A 73 -2.86 -12.21 -6.23
N GLY A 74 -2.99 -11.78 -7.49
CA GLY A 74 -1.85 -11.52 -8.36
C GLY A 74 -0.93 -10.42 -7.82
N TRP A 75 -1.51 -9.29 -7.41
CA TRP A 75 -0.75 -8.20 -6.78
C TRP A 75 -0.08 -8.64 -5.47
N LEU A 76 -0.79 -9.38 -4.62
CA LEU A 76 -0.27 -9.88 -3.35
C LEU A 76 0.92 -10.82 -3.58
N GLY A 77 0.87 -11.67 -4.61
CA GLY A 77 1.97 -12.54 -4.99
C GLY A 77 3.26 -11.78 -5.35
N SER A 78 3.14 -10.64 -6.04
CA SER A 78 4.27 -9.74 -6.30
C SER A 78 4.72 -9.01 -5.04
N ALA A 79 3.78 -8.50 -4.24
CA ALA A 79 4.05 -7.77 -3.00
C ALA A 79 4.83 -8.61 -1.98
N ILE A 80 4.51 -9.90 -1.83
CA ILE A 80 5.23 -10.83 -0.95
C ILE A 80 6.68 -11.03 -1.41
N LYS A 81 6.97 -10.90 -2.71
CA LYS A 81 8.34 -10.94 -3.26
C LYS A 81 9.08 -9.60 -3.11
N GLY A 82 8.44 -8.60 -2.49
CA GLY A 82 8.98 -7.25 -2.35
C GLY A 82 8.73 -6.33 -3.54
N ASP A 83 7.99 -6.79 -4.56
CA ASP A 83 7.60 -5.98 -5.70
C ASP A 83 6.20 -5.39 -5.49
N PHE A 84 6.17 -4.16 -5.01
CA PHE A 84 4.96 -3.36 -4.84
C PHE A 84 4.62 -2.52 -6.09
N GLY A 85 5.42 -2.63 -7.15
CA GLY A 85 5.32 -1.82 -8.35
C GLY A 85 5.81 -0.39 -8.19
N ASN A 86 5.42 0.45 -9.14
CA ASN A 86 5.78 1.86 -9.17
C ASN A 86 4.65 2.72 -8.61
N SER A 87 5.01 3.72 -7.80
CA SER A 87 4.09 4.77 -7.42
C SER A 87 3.72 5.58 -8.65
N TRP A 88 2.43 5.63 -8.95
CA TRP A 88 1.97 6.39 -10.10
C TRP A 88 1.98 7.91 -9.87
N ILE A 89 1.94 8.35 -8.61
CA ILE A 89 2.01 9.77 -8.24
C ILE A 89 3.45 10.28 -8.27
N TYR A 90 4.38 9.53 -7.68
CA TYR A 90 5.78 9.94 -7.54
C TYR A 90 6.68 9.43 -8.68
N ASN A 91 6.11 8.64 -9.59
CA ASN A 91 6.79 8.05 -10.75
C ASN A 91 8.11 7.33 -10.41
N LYS A 92 8.13 6.62 -9.28
CA LYS A 92 9.28 5.85 -8.77
C LYS A 92 8.82 4.57 -8.05
N PRO A 93 9.68 3.58 -7.81
CA PRO A 93 9.32 2.38 -7.07
C PRO A 93 8.68 2.69 -5.71
N VAL A 94 7.61 1.97 -5.36
CA VAL A 94 6.91 2.17 -4.08
C VAL A 94 7.85 1.93 -2.90
N THR A 95 8.74 0.95 -3.01
CA THR A 95 9.75 0.61 -1.99
C THR A 95 10.74 1.76 -1.73
N GLU A 96 11.15 2.46 -2.80
CA GLU A 96 12.00 3.65 -2.70
C GLU A 96 11.25 4.79 -2.00
N LYS A 97 10.03 5.10 -2.46
CA LYS A 97 9.22 6.16 -1.84
C LYS A 97 8.89 5.86 -0.39
N PHE A 98 8.59 4.61 -0.06
CA PHE A 98 8.32 4.16 1.29
C PHE A 98 9.53 4.36 2.20
N SER A 99 10.73 4.02 1.72
CA SER A 99 11.98 4.18 2.47
C SER A 99 12.30 5.65 2.77
N GLU A 100 11.88 6.58 1.92
CA GLU A 100 12.03 8.02 2.19
C GLU A 100 11.15 8.52 3.33
N VAL A 101 9.92 7.97 3.47
CA VAL A 101 8.91 8.53 4.37
C VAL A 101 8.74 7.75 5.68
N ILE A 102 9.18 6.49 5.73
CA ILE A 102 9.01 5.63 6.90
C ILE A 102 9.63 6.22 8.16
N TRP A 103 10.71 6.99 8.02
CA TRP A 103 11.40 7.62 9.15
C TRP A 103 10.55 8.64 9.89
N TYR A 104 9.63 9.33 9.22
CA TYR A 104 8.71 10.24 9.90
C TYR A 104 7.82 9.49 10.90
N SER A 105 7.27 8.34 10.50
CA SER A 105 6.46 7.51 11.37
C SER A 105 7.27 6.91 12.51
N VAL A 106 8.51 6.49 12.26
CA VAL A 106 9.39 5.95 13.30
C VAL A 106 9.69 7.00 14.37
N VAL A 107 10.13 8.20 13.96
CA VAL A 107 10.44 9.28 14.90
C VAL A 107 9.19 9.68 15.69
N LEU A 108 8.05 9.83 15.02
CA LEU A 108 6.78 10.17 15.69
C LEU A 108 6.41 9.12 16.74
N ASN A 109 6.48 7.82 16.41
CA ASN A 109 6.17 6.76 17.35
C ASN A 109 7.12 6.73 18.54
N ILE A 110 8.42 6.98 18.33
CA ILE A 110 9.40 7.04 19.41
C ILE A 110 9.04 8.16 20.39
N VAL A 111 8.75 9.36 19.88
CA VAL A 111 8.35 10.52 20.71
C VAL A 111 7.05 10.22 21.45
N THR A 112 6.03 9.71 20.75
CA THR A 112 4.75 9.35 21.37
C THR A 112 4.92 8.29 22.46
N PHE A 113 5.79 7.31 22.26
CA PHE A 113 6.06 6.25 23.23
C PHE A 113 6.65 6.79 24.53
N PHE A 114 7.64 7.69 24.44
CA PHE A 114 8.21 8.34 25.64
C PHE A 114 7.18 9.23 26.35
N LEU A 115 6.43 10.03 25.58
CA LEU A 115 5.40 10.89 26.14
C LEU A 115 4.31 10.06 26.85
N GLN A 116 3.92 8.93 26.26
CA GLN A 116 2.97 8.00 26.83
C GLN A 116 3.47 7.44 28.16
N PHE A 117 4.74 7.07 28.29
CA PHE A 117 5.27 6.63 29.58
C PHE A 117 5.27 7.73 30.64
N ILE A 118 5.71 8.93 30.27
CA ILE A 118 5.77 10.08 31.17
C ILE A 118 4.39 10.44 31.71
N ILE A 119 3.33 10.26 30.92
CA ILE A 119 1.95 10.60 31.31
C ILE A 119 1.24 9.42 31.95
N ALA A 120 1.28 8.24 31.32
CA ALA A 120 0.50 7.08 31.74
C ALA A 120 1.00 6.46 33.04
N ILE A 121 2.31 6.48 33.31
CA ILE A 121 2.85 5.91 34.56
C ILE A 121 2.39 6.73 35.78
N PRO A 122 2.60 8.07 35.86
CA PRO A 122 2.12 8.84 37.00
C PRO A 122 0.60 8.79 37.18
N LEU A 123 -0.17 8.88 36.09
CA LEU A 123 -1.62 8.74 36.16
C LEU A 123 -2.04 7.35 36.66
N GLY A 124 -1.35 6.30 36.22
CA GLY A 124 -1.58 4.93 36.71
C GLY A 124 -1.27 4.78 38.20
N ILE A 125 -0.22 5.45 38.70
CA ILE A 125 0.13 5.46 40.13
C ILE A 125 -0.92 6.24 40.93
N LEU A 126 -1.39 7.39 40.44
CA LEU A 126 -2.40 8.21 41.12
C LEU A 126 -3.79 7.55 41.16
N ALA A 127 -4.10 6.68 40.18
CA ALA A 127 -5.37 5.98 40.10
C ALA A 127 -5.41 4.67 40.91
N ALA A 128 -4.27 4.19 41.39
CA ALA A 128 -4.14 2.99 42.22
C ALA A 128 -4.35 3.30 43.70
#